data_AF-A0A9P7R0Z6-F1
#
_entry.id   AF-A0A9P7R0Z6-F1
#
_cell.length_a   1.000
_cell.length_b   1.000
_cell.length_c   1.000
_cell.angle_alpha   90.00
_cell.angle_beta   90.00
_cell.angle_gamma   90.00
#
_symmetry.space_group_name_H-M   'P 1'
#
loop_
_entity.id
_entity.type
_entity.pdbx_description
1 polymer ?
#
loop_
_entity_poly.entity_id
_entity_poly.type
_entity_poly.pdbx_seq_one_letter_code
_entity_poly.pdbx_strand_id
1 'polypeptide(L)' 'MLSRSSRLLSAFQAKSSPTRLFSTTAKMPVHHLMIGTWTPPGAIFTVAFDDEKLTLELVKRTEIPEDQPISWMTFS' A
#
# COMPACT_ATOMS: atom_id res chain seq x y z
N MET A 1 -57.60 26.81 -9.99
CA MET A 1 -57.73 25.35 -10.23
C MET A 1 -56.72 24.99 -11.32
N LEU A 2 -55.95 23.89 -11.13
CA LEU A 2 -54.85 23.35 -11.96
C LEU A 2 -53.53 24.13 -11.93
N SER A 3 -52.48 23.72 -11.20
CA SER A 3 -51.67 22.47 -11.24
C SER A 3 -50.74 22.37 -12.45
N ARG A 4 -49.43 22.40 -12.16
CA ARG A 4 -48.26 21.86 -12.91
C ARG A 4 -46.99 22.42 -12.22
N SER A 5 -46.56 21.92 -11.07
CA SER A 5 -45.71 20.73 -10.90
C SER A 5 -44.57 20.63 -11.93
N SER A 6 -43.52 21.45 -11.80
CA SER A 6 -42.22 21.20 -12.44
C SER A 6 -41.35 20.36 -11.50
N ARG A 7 -41.37 19.04 -11.71
CA ARG A 7 -40.48 18.11 -11.03
C ARG A 7 -39.08 18.20 -11.63
N LEU A 8 -38.11 18.43 -10.74
CA LEU A 8 -36.86 17.70 -10.59
C LEU A 8 -36.18 17.23 -11.89
N LEU A 9 -35.12 17.94 -12.27
CA LEU A 9 -33.96 17.32 -12.91
C LEU A 9 -32.77 17.46 -11.96
N SER A 10 -32.68 16.51 -11.03
CA SER A 10 -31.45 16.24 -10.31
C SER A 10 -30.44 15.74 -11.33
N ALA A 11 -29.40 16.55 -11.58
CA ALA A 11 -28.25 16.12 -12.35
C ALA A 11 -27.51 15.04 -11.56
N PHE A 12 -27.74 13.78 -11.91
CA PHE A 12 -26.97 12.65 -11.38
C PHE A 12 -25.57 12.72 -12.00
N GLN A 13 -24.65 13.41 -11.31
CA GLN A 13 -23.25 13.44 -11.69
C GLN A 13 -22.65 12.06 -11.39
N ALA A 14 -22.55 11.22 -12.41
CA ALA A 14 -21.85 9.95 -12.33
C ALA A 14 -20.37 10.24 -12.01
N LYS A 15 -19.98 10.01 -10.76
CA LYS A 15 -18.56 9.94 -10.38
C LYS A 15 -17.96 8.73 -11.11
N SER A 16 -17.30 8.97 -12.23
CA SER A 16 -16.49 7.97 -12.90
C SER A 16 -15.34 7.60 -11.97
N SER A 17 -15.47 6.46 -11.29
CA SER A 17 -14.37 5.86 -10.53
C SER A 17 -13.17 5.69 -11.46
N PRO A 18 -11.96 6.14 -11.08
CA PRO A 18 -10.78 5.89 -11.89
C PRO A 18 -10.47 4.40 -11.81
N THR A 19 -10.86 3.65 -12.82
CA THR A 19 -10.35 2.29 -13.05
C THR A 19 -8.85 2.41 -13.20
N ARG A 20 -8.07 1.92 -12.22
CA ARG A 20 -6.61 1.84 -12.35
C ARG A 20 -6.30 1.00 -13.58
N LEU A 21 -5.82 1.65 -14.64
CA LEU A 21 -5.28 0.97 -15.80
C LEU A 21 -3.91 0.42 -15.40
N PHE A 22 -3.84 -0.87 -15.11
CA PHE A 22 -2.57 -1.55 -14.91
C PHE A 22 -1.81 -1.54 -16.23
N SER A 23 -0.58 -0.98 -16.21
CA SER A 23 0.30 -0.90 -17.37
C SER A 23 0.72 -2.30 -17.83
N THR A 24 0.55 -2.60 -19.11
CA THR A 24 0.90 -3.87 -19.77
C THR A 24 2.38 -3.99 -20.14
N THR A 25 3.23 -3.03 -19.78
CA THR A 25 4.70 -3.19 -19.87
C THR A 25 5.19 -3.79 -18.57
N ALA A 26 5.17 -5.11 -18.48
CA ALA A 26 5.46 -5.87 -17.26
C ALA A 26 6.94 -5.80 -16.90
N LYS A 27 7.33 -4.76 -16.15
CA LYS A 27 8.30 -4.91 -15.08
C LYS A 27 7.45 -4.97 -13.82
N MET A 28 7.17 -6.17 -13.30
CA MET A 28 6.34 -6.28 -12.11
C MET A 28 7.03 -5.57 -10.93
N PRO A 29 6.26 -4.88 -10.08
CA PRO A 29 6.84 -4.07 -9.02
C PRO A 29 7.49 -4.96 -7.96
N VAL A 30 8.74 -4.66 -7.60
CA VAL A 30 9.39 -5.27 -6.44
C VAL A 30 8.71 -4.76 -5.17
N HIS A 31 8.19 -5.68 -4.35
CA HIS A 31 7.47 -5.34 -3.12
C HIS A 31 8.45 -5.25 -1.96
N HIS A 32 8.37 -4.19 -1.15
CA HIS A 32 9.22 -4.04 0.03
C HIS A 32 8.46 -4.41 1.30
N LEU A 33 9.03 -5.32 2.08
CA LEU A 33 8.55 -5.71 3.39
C LEU A 33 9.50 -5.15 4.45
N MET A 34 8.93 -4.57 5.51
CA MET A 34 9.68 -4.09 6.67
C MET A 34 9.40 -5.03 7.84
N ILE A 35 10.46 -5.54 8.45
CA ILE A 35 10.40 -6.55 9.52
C ILE A 35 11.15 -5.99 10.73
N GLY A 36 10.50 -5.99 11.88
CA GLY A 36 11.12 -5.66 13.16
C GLY A 36 11.62 -6.90 13.91
N THR A 37 12.50 -6.70 14.89
CA THR A 37 12.99 -7.79 15.75
C THR A 37 12.44 -7.68 17.16
N TRP A 38 12.27 -8.84 17.82
CA TRP A 38 11.95 -8.94 19.25
C TRP A 38 13.22 -8.99 20.13
N THR A 39 14.30 -9.59 19.62
CA THR A 39 15.54 -9.82 20.38
C THR A 39 16.64 -8.83 19.98
N PRO A 40 17.42 -8.32 20.94
CA PRO A 40 18.63 -7.54 20.65
C PRO A 40 19.66 -8.37 19.85
N PRO A 41 20.48 -7.73 18.99
CA PRO A 41 20.48 -6.30 18.66
C PRO A 41 19.25 -5.90 17.84
N GLY A 42 18.62 -4.79 18.22
CA GLY A 42 17.45 -4.25 17.53
C GLY A 42 17.79 -3.89 16.08
N ALA A 43 17.01 -4.36 15.12
CA ALA A 43 17.17 -3.97 13.73
C ALA A 43 15.84 -3.97 12.98
N ILE A 44 15.73 -3.08 12.00
CA ILE A 44 14.68 -3.13 10.99
C ILE A 44 15.30 -3.72 9.73
N PHE A 45 14.69 -4.78 9.23
CA PHE A 45 15.07 -5.43 7.97
C PHE A 45 14.11 -5.01 6.87
N THR A 46 14.65 -4.55 5.75
CA THR A 46 13.91 -4.30 4.52
C THR A 46 14.21 -5.43 3.54
N VAL A 47 13.19 -6.22 3.23
CA VAL A 47 13.26 -7.34 2.30
C VAL A 47 12.55 -6.96 1.00
N ALA A 48 13.19 -7.18 -0.13
CA ALA A 48 12.55 -7.13 -1.44
C ALA A 48 11.98 -8.50 -1.78
N PHE A 49 10.71 -8.52 -2.14
CA PHE A 49 10.04 -9.66 -2.73
C PHE A 49 9.88 -9.42 -4.24
N ASP A 50 10.49 -10.28 -5.02
CA ASP A 50 10.33 -10.36 -6.47
C ASP A 50 9.20 -11.38 -6.75
N ASP A 51 8.07 -10.87 -7.25
CA ASP A 51 6.85 -11.64 -7.51
C ASP A 51 6.89 -12.41 -8.84
N GLU A 52 7.87 -12.15 -9.70
CA GLU A 52 8.12 -12.94 -10.92
C GLU A 52 8.98 -14.16 -10.59
N LYS A 53 10.05 -13.96 -9.82
CA LYS A 53 11.00 -15.03 -9.47
C LYS A 53 10.60 -15.81 -8.21
N LEU A 54 9.64 -15.28 -7.44
CA LEU A 54 9.26 -15.80 -6.13
C LEU A 54 10.45 -15.85 -5.15
N THR A 55 11.30 -14.83 -5.20
CA THR A 55 12.52 -14.73 -4.39
C THR A 55 12.44 -13.61 -3.36
N LEU A 56 13.13 -13.81 -2.23
CA LEU A 56 13.27 -12.82 -1.16
C LEU A 56 14.73 -12.42 -1.03
N GLU A 57 15.02 -11.12 -1.11
CA GLU A 57 16.36 -10.58 -0.97
C GLU A 57 16.39 -9.54 0.15
N LEU A 58 17.38 -9.64 1.04
CA LEU A 58 17.60 -8.62 2.06
C LEU A 58 18.26 -7.40 1.42
N VAL A 59 17.52 -6.30 1.30
CA VAL A 59 17.99 -5.07 0.65
C VAL A 59 18.69 -4.15 1.65
N LYS A 60 18.14 -4.04 2.86
CA LYS A 60 18.66 -3.12 3.86
C LYS A 60 18.48 -3.67 5.26
N ARG A 61 19.54 -3.53 6.06
CA ARG A 61 19.49 -3.59 7.52
C ARG A 61 19.67 -2.17 8.05
N THR A 62 18.71 -1.72 8.84
CA THR A 62 18.79 -0.46 9.57
C THR A 62 18.93 -0.81 11.04
N GLU A 63 20.09 -0.49 11.61
CA GLU A 63 20.35 -0.68 13.03
C GLU A 63 19.53 0.35 13.82
N ILE A 64 18.86 -0.13 14.87
CA ILE A 64 18.15 0.70 15.85
C ILE A 64 18.82 0.49 17.21
N PRO A 65 18.70 1.43 18.15
CA PRO A 65 19.23 1.26 19.50
C PRO A 65 18.81 -0.10 20.09
N GLU A 66 19.78 -0.84 20.64
CA GLU A 66 19.58 -2.24 21.08
C GLU A 66 18.52 -2.37 22.18
N ASP A 67 18.28 -1.30 22.93
CA ASP A 67 17.32 -1.19 24.03
C ASP A 67 15.87 -0.96 23.57
N GLN A 68 15.63 -0.72 22.28
CA GLN A 68 14.31 -0.42 21.73
C GLN A 68 13.95 -1.30 20.52
N PRO A 69 13.84 -2.63 20.71
CA PRO A 69 13.40 -3.53 19.64
C PRO A 69 11.95 -3.21 19.22
N ILE A 70 11.74 -3.09 17.91
CA ILE A 70 10.40 -2.87 17.34
C ILE A 70 9.74 -4.23 17.12
N SER A 71 8.91 -4.63 18.08
CA SER A 71 8.16 -5.89 18.05
C SER A 71 6.95 -5.85 17.10
N TRP A 72 6.40 -4.65 16.87
CA TRP A 72 5.25 -4.40 15.99
C TRP A 72 5.42 -3.06 15.28
N MET A 73 5.13 -3.02 13.98
CA MET A 73 5.18 -1.80 13.17
C MET A 73 3.95 -1.69 12.25
N THR A 74 3.51 -0.46 11.99
CA THR A 74 2.39 -0.16 11.08
C THR A 74 2.71 1.06 10.24
N PHE A 75 2.22 1.07 8.99
CA PHE A 75 2.19 2.26 8.15
C PHE A 75 0.95 3.10 8.47
N SER A 76 1.07 4.42 8.38
CA SER A 76 -0.02 5.39 8.54
C SER A 76 -0.56 5.85 7.19
#